data_AF-A0A158KKA0-F1
#
_entry.id   AF-A0A158KKA0-F1
#
_cell.length_a   1.000
_cell.length_b   1.000
_cell.length_c   1.000
_cell.angle_alpha   90.00
_cell.angle_beta   90.00
_cell.angle_gamma   90.00
#
_symmetry.space_group_name_H-M   'P 1'
#
loop_
_entity.id
_entity.type
_entity.pdbx_description
1 polymer ?
#
loop_
_entity_poly.entity_id
_entity_poly.type
_entity_poly.pdbx_seq_one_letter_code
_entity_poly.pdbx_strand_id
1 'polypeptide(L)'
;MTPYSHAVKIAALLGDTMKILVLDDDRDFATGLAALIERMGHEPSVAYECKTARALAGSRLFDVILADVELPDGDGRHTCDG
;
A
#
# COMPACT_ATOMS: atom_id res chain seq x y z
N MET A 1 6.25 -3.78 26.50
CA MET A 1 5.43 -2.57 26.30
C MET A 1 6.33 -1.53 25.65
N THR A 2 6.45 -1.58 24.32
CA THR A 2 7.21 -0.63 23.52
C THR A 2 6.23 0.21 22.71
N PRO A 3 6.44 1.53 22.58
CA PRO A 3 5.52 2.41 21.88
C PRO A 3 5.77 2.28 20.38
N TYR A 4 4.78 1.80 19.62
CA TYR A 4 4.88 1.70 18.16
C TYR A 4 4.76 3.10 17.54
N SER A 5 5.91 3.75 17.40
CA SER A 5 6.10 4.96 16.61
C SER A 5 6.46 4.56 15.18
N HIS A 6 5.49 4.52 14.28
CA HIS A 6 5.77 4.49 12.85
C HIS A 6 5.03 5.64 12.17
N ALA A 7 5.74 6.76 12.06
CA ALA A 7 5.33 7.85 11.20
C ALA A 7 5.29 7.35 9.75
N VAL A 8 4.10 7.38 9.14
CA VAL A 8 3.95 7.23 7.69
C VAL A 8 4.69 8.40 7.05
N LYS A 9 5.83 8.11 6.42
CA LYS A 9 6.63 9.11 5.73
C LYS A 9 5.98 9.33 4.36
N ILE A 10 5.05 10.28 4.28
CA ILE A 10 4.52 10.74 2.99
C ILE A 10 5.67 11.48 2.29
N ALA A 11 6.43 10.74 1.49
CA ALA A 11 7.48 11.27 0.64
C ALA A 11 6.87 11.92 -0.61
N ALA A 12 5.98 12.89 -0.44
CA ALA A 12 5.64 13.80 -1.52
C ALA A 12 6.75 14.87 -1.58
N LEU A 13 7.96 14.49 -2.03
CA LEU A 13 9.08 15.41 -2.18
C LEU A 13 9.67 15.25 -3.58
N LEU A 14 9.18 16.10 -4.50
CA LEU A 14 9.85 16.61 -5.69
C LEU A 14 10.77 15.61 -6.43
N GLY A 15 10.22 14.87 -7.39
CA GLY A 15 10.99 14.06 -8.35
C GLY A 15 10.27 12.80 -8.79
N ASP A 16 10.12 12.62 -10.10
CA ASP A 16 9.58 11.49 -10.86
C ASP A 16 8.28 10.78 -10.39
N THR A 17 7.60 10.17 -11.37
CA THR A 17 6.38 9.36 -11.14
C THR A 17 6.73 8.12 -10.31
N MET A 18 6.16 8.02 -9.10
CA MET A 18 6.33 6.86 -8.22
C MET A 18 5.29 5.77 -8.48
N LYS A 19 5.69 4.51 -8.32
CA LYS A 19 4.82 3.32 -8.34
C LYS A 19 4.39 2.97 -6.93
N ILE A 20 3.10 3.02 -6.66
CA ILE A 20 2.53 2.86 -5.32
C ILE A 20 1.59 1.66 -5.29
N LEU A 21 1.80 0.74 -4.35
CA LEU A 21 0.86 -0.35 -4.07
C LEU A 21 -0.05 0.04 -2.91
N VAL A 22 -1.36 0.03 -3.13
CA VAL A 22 -2.40 0.17 -2.11
C VAL A 22 -2.92 -1.22 -1.77
N LEU A 23 -2.83 -1.61 -0.49
CA LEU A 23 -3.37 -2.85 0.06
C LEU A 23 -4.42 -2.50 1.12
N ASP A 24 -5.68 -2.72 0.78
CA ASP A 24 -6.81 -2.42 1.66
C ASP A 24 -8.02 -3.26 1.21
N ASP A 25 -8.71 -3.93 2.13
CA ASP A 25 -9.84 -4.80 1.81
C ASP A 25 -11.14 -4.01 1.53
N ASP A 26 -11.21 -2.75 1.97
CA ASP A 26 -12.25 -1.82 1.55
C ASP A 26 -11.98 -1.34 0.12
N ARG A 27 -12.73 -1.94 -0.80
CA ARG A 27 -12.61 -1.66 -2.24
C ARG A 27 -12.90 -0.22 -2.62
N ASP A 28 -13.86 0.42 -1.94
CA ASP A 28 -14.26 1.79 -2.27
C ASP A 28 -13.18 2.77 -1.81
N PHE A 29 -12.63 2.54 -0.61
CA PHE A 29 -11.50 3.31 -0.11
C PHE A 29 -10.25 3.14 -0.98
N ALA A 30 -9.87 1.89 -1.27
CA ALA A 30 -8.70 1.58 -2.09
C ALA A 30 -8.78 2.20 -3.49
N THR A 31 -9.98 2.16 -4.11
CA THR A 31 -10.22 2.78 -5.43
C THR A 31 -10.15 4.31 -5.35
N GLY A 32 -10.75 4.92 -4.32
CA GLY A 32 -10.69 6.35 -4.10
C GLY A 32 -9.26 6.86 -3.87
N LEU A 33 -8.47 6.11 -3.12
CA LEU A 33 -7.07 6.41 -2.86
C LEU A 33 -6.21 6.27 -4.14
N ALA A 34 -6.43 5.22 -4.94
CA ALA A 34 -5.76 5.05 -6.22
C ALA A 34 -6.05 6.24 -7.16
N ALA A 35 -7.31 6.66 -7.27
CA ALA A 35 -7.67 7.83 -8.08
C ALA A 35 -6.99 9.12 -7.60
N LEU A 36 -6.81 9.30 -6.29
CA LEU A 36 -6.06 10.42 -5.74
C LEU A 36 -4.57 10.35 -6.10
N ILE A 37 -3.96 9.16 -5.99
CA ILE A 37 -2.56 8.91 -6.35
C ILE A 37 -2.31 9.21 -7.85
N GLU A 38 -3.20 8.78 -8.75
CA GLU A 38 -3.13 9.11 -10.17
C GLU A 38 -3.20 10.62 -10.39
N ARG A 39 -4.13 11.30 -9.71
CA ARG A 39 -4.27 12.76 -9.80
C ARG A 39 -3.05 13.51 -9.28
N MET A 40 -2.25 12.90 -8.41
CA MET A 40 -0.96 13.42 -7.95
C MET A 40 0.19 13.17 -8.93
N GLY A 41 -0.05 12.45 -10.04
CA GLY A 41 0.96 12.14 -11.05
C GLY A 41 1.80 10.89 -10.78
N HIS A 42 1.25 9.96 -9.98
CA HIS A 42 1.87 8.70 -9.60
C HIS A 42 1.10 7.51 -10.20
N GLU A 43 1.71 6.32 -10.20
CA GLU A 43 1.15 5.09 -10.73
C GLU A 43 0.67 4.19 -9.58
N PRO A 44 -0.63 4.19 -9.22
CA PRO A 44 -1.12 3.29 -8.20
C PRO A 44 -1.29 1.87 -8.75
N SER A 45 -1.41 0.94 -7.82
CA SER A 45 -1.86 -0.41 -8.04
C SER A 45 -2.59 -0.87 -6.81
N VAL A 46 -3.68 -1.59 -6.99
CA VAL A 46 -4.56 -1.96 -5.88
C VAL A 46 -4.53 -3.47 -5.67
N ALA A 47 -4.41 -3.87 -4.42
CA ALA A 47 -4.64 -5.22 -3.93
C ALA A 47 -5.65 -5.16 -2.79
N TYR A 48 -6.61 -6.08 -2.76
CA TYR A 48 -7.63 -6.15 -1.71
C TYR A 48 -7.34 -7.22 -0.65
N GLU A 49 -6.26 -7.97 -0.84
CA GLU A 49 -5.88 -9.13 -0.03
C GLU A 49 -4.35 -9.26 -0.06
N CYS A 50 -3.75 -9.74 1.03
CA CYS A 50 -2.30 -9.87 1.16
C CYS A 50 -1.71 -10.77 0.07
N LYS A 51 -2.42 -11.84 -0.32
CA LYS A 51 -1.99 -12.74 -1.40
C LYS A 51 -1.76 -12.00 -2.73
N THR A 52 -2.68 -11.12 -3.10
CA THR A 52 -2.59 -10.34 -4.32
C THR A 52 -1.48 -9.31 -4.22
N ALA A 53 -1.34 -8.64 -3.06
CA ALA A 53 -0.24 -7.72 -2.81
C ALA A 53 1.13 -8.38 -2.95
N ARG A 54 1.30 -9.61 -2.43
CA ARG A 54 2.54 -10.39 -2.57
C ARG A 54 2.84 -10.74 -4.02
N ALA A 55 1.84 -11.20 -4.78
CA ALA A 55 2.02 -11.51 -6.19
C ALA A 55 2.43 -10.27 -7.00
N LEU A 56 1.86 -9.11 -6.67
CA LEU A 56 2.23 -7.83 -7.28
C LEU A 56 3.64 -7.40 -6.88
N ALA A 57 4.00 -7.45 -5.60
CA ALA A 57 5.33 -7.09 -5.12
C ALA A 57 6.43 -8.04 -5.63
N GLY A 58 6.09 -9.29 -5.91
CA GLY A 58 7.01 -10.26 -6.52
C GLY A 58 7.19 -10.11 -8.03
N SER A 59 6.24 -9.47 -8.73
CA SER A 59 6.29 -9.29 -10.20
C SER A 59 6.81 -7.92 -10.64
N ARG A 60 6.80 -6.93 -9.74
CA ARG A 60 7.26 -5.56 -10.02
C ARG A 60 7.73 -4.87 -8.75
N LEU A 61 8.61 -3.90 -8.93
CA LEU A 61 9.07 -3.02 -7.86
C LEU A 61 8.08 -1.88 -7.64
N PHE A 62 7.89 -1.54 -6.37
CA PHE A 62 7.12 -0.39 -5.91
C PHE A 62 8.03 0.50 -5.07
N ASP A 63 7.84 1.81 -5.20
CA ASP A 63 8.54 2.81 -4.40
C ASP A 63 7.92 2.92 -3.00
N VAL A 64 6.59 2.73 -2.92
CA VAL A 64 5.80 2.82 -1.70
C VAL A 64 4.73 1.73 -1.66
N ILE A 65 4.53 1.14 -0.49
CA ILE A 65 3.39 0.27 -0.18
C ILE A 65 2.56 0.95 0.93
N LEU A 66 1.31 1.26 0.63
CA LEU A 66 0.30 1.74 1.58
C LEU A 66 -0.57 0.53 1.94
N ALA A 67 -0.34 -0.04 3.11
CA ALA A 67 -1.09 -1.21 3.58
C ALA A 67 -1.95 -0.84 4.78
N ASP A 68 -3.21 -1.26 4.74
CA ASP A 68 -4.06 -1.26 5.92
C ASP A 68 -3.55 -2.28 6.94
N VAL A 69 -3.78 -1.95 8.22
CA VAL A 69 -3.29 -2.70 9.36
C VAL A 69 -4.26 -3.82 9.76
N GLU A 70 -5.55 -3.67 9.48
CA GLU A 70 -6.60 -4.62 9.88
C GLU A 70 -7.13 -5.42 8.67
N LEU A 71 -6.28 -6.25 8.06
CA LEU A 71 -6.70 -7.07 6.92
C LEU A 71 -7.34 -8.40 7.36
N PRO A 72 -8.37 -8.89 6.64
CA PRO A 72 -9.10 -10.12 6.99
C PRO A 72 -8.27 -11.41 6.81
N ASP A 73 -7.18 -11.35 6.05
CA ASP A 73 -6.26 -12.48 5.81
C ASP A 73 -4.93 -12.39 6.57
N GLY A 74 -4.77 -11.41 7.48
CA GLY A 74 -3.63 -11.26 8.39
C GLY A 74 -3.48 -9.85 8.98
N ASP A 75 -2.77 -9.70 10.11
CA ASP A 75 -2.42 -8.36 10.62
C ASP A 75 -1.31 -7.76 9.72
N GLY A 76 -1.61 -6.65 9.04
CA GLY A 76 -0.70 -5.95 8.13
C GLY A 76 0.61 -5.49 8.78
N ARG A 77 0.72 -5.60 10.12
CA ARG A 77 1.92 -5.29 10.91
C ARG A 77 2.90 -6.46 11.08
N HIS A 78 2.47 -7.71 10.90
CA HIS A 78 3.31 -8.86 11.29
C HIS A 78 3.38 -10.03 10.32
N THR A 79 2.40 -10.25 9.42
CA THR A 79 2.42 -11.52 8.68
C THR A 79 1.75 -11.42 7.31
N CYS A 80 2.55 -11.00 6.33
CA CYS A 80 2.43 -11.51 4.96
C CYS A 80 3.30 -12.78 4.77
N ASP A 81 3.70 -13.45 5.85
CA ASP A 81 4.52 -14.68 5.81
C ASP A 81 3.63 -15.92 5.76
N GLY A 82 3.01 -16.16 4.61
CA GLY A 82 2.42 -17.45 4.26
C GLY A 82 3.04 -17.95 2.97
#